data_AF-A0A7S1AGL1-F1
#
_entry.id   AF-A0A7S1AGL1-F1
#
_cell.length_a   1.000
_cell.length_b   1.000
_cell.length_c   1.000
_cell.angle_alpha   90.00
_cell.angle_beta   90.00
_cell.angle_gamma   90.00
#
_symmetry.space_group_name_H-M   'P 1'
#
loop_
_entity.id
_entity.type
_entity.pdbx_description
1 polymer ?
#
loop_
_entity_poly.entity_id
_entity_poly.type
_entity_poly.pdbx_seq_one_letter_code
_entity_poly.pdbx_strand_id
1 'polypeptide(L)'
;SLGSEYKQQYTYMTFQEYSSDGAINSPGFILCLAVCAAWSLAVLKVVGEIMDQLRAVWKLTNSSCALMEIAVTDTGFMLQRLPVLRYVLFLLVCCFQLVIAGALLLAGLQWLGSTTDIVELLLNGVALAYIMDIDELTYQVLAPTKVTTLIRRMQPLRVDWPMVLPVRSLLLVIPLLIILALVTSILVQPTLSGVVAVQQALCS
;
A
#
# COMPACT_ATOMS: atom_id res chain seq x y z
N SER A 1 -30.04 -29.01 -26.20
CA SER A 1 -29.03 -29.46 -25.22
C SER A 1 -27.60 -29.09 -25.63
N LEU A 2 -27.24 -29.04 -26.92
CA LEU A 2 -25.85 -28.71 -27.36
C LEU A 2 -25.27 -27.41 -26.76
N GLY A 3 -26.08 -26.36 -26.58
CA GLY A 3 -25.58 -25.06 -26.08
C GLY A 3 -25.02 -25.08 -24.64
N SER A 4 -25.43 -26.02 -23.78
CA SER A 4 -24.87 -26.13 -22.42
C SER A 4 -23.54 -26.87 -22.41
N GLU A 5 -23.38 -27.88 -23.27
CA GLU A 5 -22.13 -28.63 -23.43
C GLU A 5 -21.01 -27.74 -23.98
N TYR A 6 -21.31 -26.88 -24.96
CA TYR A 6 -20.33 -25.91 -25.49
C TYR A 6 -19.86 -24.90 -24.44
N LYS A 7 -20.77 -24.39 -23.59
CA LYS A 7 -20.39 -23.50 -22.50
C LYS A 7 -19.50 -24.19 -21.48
N GLN A 8 -19.83 -25.43 -21.11
CA GLN A 8 -19.01 -26.21 -20.19
C GLN A 8 -17.62 -26.49 -20.76
N GLN A 9 -17.51 -26.87 -22.04
CA GLN A 9 -16.21 -27.10 -22.67
C GLN A 9 -15.35 -25.84 -22.75
N TYR A 10 -15.95 -24.69 -23.06
CA TYR A 10 -15.21 -23.43 -23.09
C TYR A 10 -14.68 -23.08 -21.69
N THR A 11 -15.53 -23.18 -20.66
CA THR A 11 -15.11 -22.98 -19.26
C THR A 11 -14.00 -23.95 -18.85
N TYR A 12 -14.06 -25.21 -19.29
CA TYR A 12 -13.03 -26.21 -19.01
C TYR A 12 -11.70 -25.90 -19.71
N MET A 13 -11.72 -25.52 -20.99
CA MET A 13 -10.50 -25.16 -21.71
C MET A 13 -9.83 -23.93 -21.12
N THR A 14 -10.61 -22.90 -20.79
CA THR A 14 -10.11 -21.69 -20.10
C THR A 14 -9.51 -22.05 -18.74
N PHE A 15 -10.19 -22.88 -17.94
CA PHE A 15 -9.68 -23.33 -16.65
C PHE A 15 -8.37 -24.12 -16.79
N GLN A 16 -8.29 -25.01 -17.77
CA GLN A 16 -7.13 -25.85 -18.03
C GLN A 16 -5.94 -25.05 -18.56
N GLU A 17 -6.17 -24.03 -19.39
CA GLU A 17 -5.15 -23.08 -19.85
C GLU A 17 -4.59 -22.23 -18.71
N TYR A 18 -5.43 -21.88 -17.72
CA TYR A 18 -4.99 -21.20 -16.51
C TYR A 18 -4.31 -22.13 -15.49
N SER A 19 -4.54 -23.45 -15.54
CA SER A 19 -4.03 -24.41 -14.54
C SER A 19 -2.94 -25.37 -15.05
N SER A 20 -2.57 -25.34 -16.34
CA SER A 20 -1.79 -26.42 -16.97
C SER A 20 -0.34 -26.53 -16.49
N ASP A 21 0.29 -25.43 -16.06
CA ASP A 21 1.70 -25.38 -15.66
C ASP A 21 1.89 -25.45 -14.13
N GLY A 22 1.27 -26.42 -13.48
CA GLY A 22 1.42 -26.65 -12.04
C GLY A 22 0.87 -25.50 -11.17
N ALA A 23 0.50 -25.81 -9.93
CA ALA A 23 -0.18 -24.84 -9.06
C ALA A 23 0.60 -23.52 -8.87
N ILE A 24 1.94 -23.55 -8.99
CA ILE A 24 2.84 -22.44 -8.65
C ILE A 24 3.14 -21.52 -9.87
N ASN A 25 3.12 -22.03 -11.11
CA ASN A 25 3.40 -21.23 -12.31
C ASN A 25 2.13 -20.92 -13.13
N SER A 26 0.95 -21.19 -12.57
CA SER A 26 -0.31 -20.83 -13.21
C SER A 26 -0.39 -19.30 -13.44
N PRO A 27 -0.73 -18.84 -14.65
CA PRO A 27 -0.81 -17.41 -14.96
C PRO A 27 -1.82 -16.67 -14.06
N GLY A 28 -2.90 -17.32 -13.64
CA GLY A 28 -3.86 -16.75 -12.67
C GLY A 28 -3.25 -16.49 -11.29
N PHE A 29 -2.39 -17.39 -10.80
CA PHE A 29 -1.69 -17.22 -9.52
C PHE A 29 -0.69 -16.07 -9.57
N ILE A 30 0.08 -15.96 -10.66
CA ILE A 30 1.04 -14.87 -10.87
C ILE A 30 0.32 -13.52 -10.93
N LEU A 31 -0.81 -13.43 -11.63
CA LEU A 31 -1.61 -12.22 -11.71
C LEU A 31 -2.17 -11.82 -10.34
N CYS A 32 -2.71 -12.76 -9.58
CA CYS A 32 -3.23 -12.49 -8.24
C CYS A 32 -2.11 -12.00 -7.30
N LEU A 33 -0.95 -12.64 -7.33
CA LEU A 33 0.24 -12.19 -6.60
C LEU A 33 0.68 -10.79 -7.03
N ALA A 34 0.71 -10.50 -8.32
CA ALA A 34 1.10 -9.20 -8.85
C ALA A 34 0.14 -8.09 -8.37
N VAL A 35 -1.17 -8.33 -8.38
CA VAL A 35 -2.16 -7.36 -7.90
C VAL A 35 -2.07 -7.16 -6.38
N CYS A 36 -1.91 -8.24 -5.61
CA CYS A 36 -1.68 -8.14 -4.16
C CYS A 36 -0.37 -7.42 -3.82
N ALA A 37 0.69 -7.68 -4.59
CA ALA A 37 1.98 -7.00 -4.46
C ALA A 37 1.86 -5.51 -4.77
N ALA A 38 1.19 -5.17 -5.87
CA ALA A 38 0.94 -3.78 -6.27
C ALA A 38 0.14 -3.03 -5.20
N TRP A 39 -0.93 -3.65 -4.67
CA TRP A 39 -1.72 -3.08 -3.57
C TRP A 39 -0.86 -2.85 -2.32
N SER A 40 -0.07 -3.85 -1.93
CA SER A 40 0.81 -3.75 -0.76
C SER A 40 1.87 -2.67 -0.93
N LEU A 41 2.47 -2.55 -2.12
CA LEU A 41 3.42 -1.50 -2.46
C LEU A 41 2.79 -0.11 -2.40
N ALA A 42 1.56 0.02 -2.88
CA ALA A 42 0.83 1.28 -2.85
C ALA A 42 0.62 1.76 -1.40
N VAL A 43 0.27 0.86 -0.47
CA VAL A 43 0.15 1.21 0.96
C VAL A 43 1.52 1.47 1.60
N LEU A 44 2.52 0.62 1.29
CA LEU A 44 3.87 0.78 1.83
C LEU A 44 4.52 2.10 1.41
N LYS A 45 4.21 2.62 0.23
CA LYS A 45 4.61 3.96 -0.22
C LYS A 45 4.14 5.03 0.79
N VAL A 46 2.87 4.98 1.20
CA VAL A 46 2.29 5.92 2.18
C VAL A 46 3.03 5.83 3.52
N VAL A 47 3.30 4.61 4.01
CA VAL A 47 4.10 4.40 5.23
C VAL A 47 5.50 5.01 5.09
N GLY A 48 6.14 4.80 3.94
CA GLY A 48 7.42 5.41 3.57
C GLY A 48 7.41 6.93 3.71
N GLU A 49 6.42 7.58 3.10
CA GLU A 49 6.26 9.03 3.11
C GLU A 49 6.03 9.57 4.53
N ILE A 50 5.19 8.91 5.34
CA ILE A 50 4.93 9.31 6.73
C ILE A 50 6.22 9.26 7.56
N MET A 51 7.05 8.23 7.39
CA MET A 51 8.32 8.15 8.12
C MET A 51 9.34 9.18 7.69
N ASP A 52 9.40 9.48 6.39
CA ASP A 52 10.27 10.51 5.84
C ASP A 52 9.91 11.86 6.47
N GLN A 53 8.61 12.17 6.56
CA GLN A 53 8.10 13.36 7.24
C GLN A 53 8.38 13.34 8.75
N LEU A 54 8.13 12.21 9.43
CA LEU A 54 8.35 12.10 10.87
C LEU A 54 9.82 12.30 11.26
N ARG A 55 10.75 11.75 10.49
CA ARG A 55 12.19 11.97 10.68
C ARG A 55 12.60 13.42 10.45
N ALA A 56 12.03 14.05 9.42
CA ALA A 56 12.27 15.47 9.16
C ALA A 56 11.85 16.32 10.36
N VAL A 57 10.63 16.13 10.86
CA VAL A 57 10.09 16.90 11.99
C VAL A 57 10.82 16.58 13.30
N TRP A 58 11.21 15.32 13.52
CA TRP A 58 12.00 14.92 14.71
C TRP A 58 13.31 15.71 14.79
N LYS A 59 14.07 15.80 13.68
CA LYS A 59 15.34 16.55 13.65
C LYS A 59 15.17 18.04 13.95
N LEU A 60 14.02 18.63 13.61
CA LEU A 60 13.72 20.04 13.87
C LEU A 60 13.13 20.29 15.27
N THR A 61 12.73 19.24 15.98
CA THR A 61 12.11 19.37 17.30
C THR A 61 13.22 19.50 18.35
N ASN A 62 13.17 20.58 19.13
CA ASN A 62 14.08 20.80 20.25
C ASN A 62 13.28 21.07 21.51
N SER A 63 13.46 20.23 22.52
CA SER A 63 12.77 20.30 23.82
C SER A 63 13.03 21.59 24.60
N SER A 64 14.06 22.36 24.22
CA SER A 64 14.43 23.62 24.88
C SER A 64 13.74 24.86 24.31
N CYS A 65 12.87 24.72 23.29
CA CYS A 65 12.27 25.86 22.59
C CYS A 65 10.74 25.90 22.79
N ALA A 66 10.24 26.89 23.53
CA ALA A 66 8.82 27.08 23.79
C ALA A 66 8.09 27.86 22.67
N LEU A 67 8.83 28.63 21.86
CA LEU A 67 8.31 29.48 20.79
C LEU A 67 8.87 29.02 19.43
N MET A 68 8.04 29.12 18.40
CA MET A 68 8.44 28.82 17.03
C MET A 68 9.35 29.93 16.50
N GLU A 69 10.64 29.62 16.31
CA GLU A 69 11.59 30.53 15.68
C GLU A 69 11.57 30.33 14.16
N ILE A 70 11.05 31.33 13.44
CA ILE A 70 11.06 31.40 11.98
C ILE A 70 12.17 32.37 11.60
N ALA A 71 13.22 31.87 10.97
CA ALA A 71 14.26 32.71 10.41
C ALA A 71 13.77 33.22 9.04
N VAL A 72 13.64 34.54 8.90
CA VAL A 72 13.36 35.18 7.60
C VAL A 72 14.70 35.29 6.87
N THR A 73 14.83 34.56 5.76
CA THR A 73 15.96 34.70 4.83
C THR A 73 15.47 35.46 3.60
N ASP A 74 16.35 36.15 2.87
CA ASP A 74 16.00 36.96 1.68
C ASP A 74 15.25 36.18 0.58
N THR A 75 15.28 34.84 0.62
CA THR A 75 14.63 33.93 -0.34
C THR A 75 13.43 33.15 0.24
N GLY A 76 13.05 33.34 1.51
CA GLY A 76 11.88 32.69 2.10
C GLY A 76 11.91 32.52 3.62
N PHE A 77 10.92 31.81 4.15
CA PHE A 77 10.82 31.48 5.57
C PHE A 77 11.48 30.12 5.85
N MET A 78 12.52 30.08 6.69
CA MET A 78 13.06 28.83 7.23
C MET A 78 12.49 28.56 8.62
N LEU A 79 11.91 27.37 8.82
CA LEU A 79 11.62 26.86 10.16
C LEU A 79 12.92 26.43 10.81
N GLN A 80 13.34 27.12 11.88
CA GLN A 80 14.56 26.75 12.60
C GLN A 80 14.26 25.81 13.77
N ARG A 81 13.15 26.03 14.48
CA ARG A 81 12.75 25.22 15.66
C ARG A 81 11.25 25.04 15.77
N LEU A 82 10.83 23.82 16.13
CA LEU A 82 9.44 23.47 16.39
C LEU A 82 9.21 23.15 17.88
N PRO A 83 8.16 23.70 18.52
CA PRO A 83 7.80 23.35 19.89
C PRO A 83 7.20 21.94 19.96
N VAL A 84 7.41 21.26 21.09
CA VAL A 84 7.01 19.86 21.34
C VAL A 84 5.51 19.63 21.14
N LEU A 85 4.65 20.61 21.46
CA LEU A 85 3.20 20.48 21.27
C LEU A 85 2.82 20.24 19.79
N ARG A 86 3.46 20.95 18.86
CA ARG A 86 3.21 20.78 17.42
C ARG A 86 3.75 19.45 16.92
N TYR A 87 4.87 19.00 17.47
CA TYR A 87 5.41 17.67 17.20
C TYR A 87 4.43 16.57 17.65
N VAL A 88 3.84 16.68 18.85
CA VAL A 88 2.84 15.72 19.34
C VAL A 88 1.59 15.72 18.47
N LEU A 89 1.07 16.89 18.10
CA LEU A 89 -0.08 16.98 17.18
C LEU A 89 0.24 16.35 15.81
N PHE A 90 1.42 16.62 15.27
CA PHE A 90 1.89 16.03 14.02
C PHE A 90 1.98 14.50 14.13
N LEU A 91 2.55 13.99 15.24
CA LEU A 91 2.64 12.56 15.50
C LEU A 91 1.25 11.90 15.62
N LEU A 92 0.28 12.59 16.21
CA LEU A 92 -1.11 12.12 16.30
C LEU A 92 -1.75 11.98 14.91
N VAL A 93 -1.54 12.96 14.03
CA VAL A 93 -1.99 12.90 12.63
C VAL A 93 -1.32 11.76 11.88
N CYS A 94 0.01 11.61 12.00
CA CYS A 94 0.73 10.49 11.39
C CYS A 94 0.23 9.13 11.89
N CYS A 95 -0.06 9.01 13.19
CA CYS A 95 -0.62 7.78 13.76
C CYS A 95 -1.98 7.46 13.16
N PHE A 96 -2.86 8.46 13.04
CA PHE A 96 -4.16 8.29 12.42
C PHE A 96 -4.06 7.85 10.94
N GLN A 97 -3.15 8.46 10.18
CA GLN A 97 -2.87 8.05 8.80
C GLN A 97 -2.35 6.62 8.71
N LEU A 98 -1.45 6.19 9.61
CA LEU A 98 -0.96 4.81 9.66
C LEU A 98 -2.07 3.82 10.00
N VAL A 99 -2.99 4.17 10.90
CA VAL A 99 -4.14 3.33 11.25
C VAL A 99 -5.06 3.16 10.04
N ILE A 100 -5.37 4.23 9.32
CA ILE A 100 -6.19 4.16 8.10
C ILE A 100 -5.50 3.32 7.02
N ALA A 101 -4.22 3.57 6.76
CA ALA A 101 -3.42 2.81 5.79
C ALA A 101 -3.37 1.33 6.14
N GLY A 102 -3.18 0.98 7.42
CA GLY A 102 -3.19 -0.40 7.88
C GLY A 102 -4.57 -1.06 7.75
N ALA A 103 -5.64 -0.36 8.09
CA ALA A 103 -7.00 -0.86 7.92
C ALA A 103 -7.34 -1.11 6.44
N LEU A 104 -6.96 -0.18 5.56
CA LEU A 104 -7.10 -0.33 4.11
C LEU A 104 -6.31 -1.52 3.58
N LEU A 105 -5.07 -1.71 4.04
CA LEU A 105 -4.26 -2.86 3.63
C LEU A 105 -4.95 -4.17 3.97
N LEU A 106 -5.39 -4.34 5.21
CA LEU A 106 -6.06 -5.57 5.66
C LEU A 106 -7.38 -5.80 4.94
N ALA A 107 -8.22 -4.76 4.82
CA ALA A 107 -9.49 -4.85 4.12
C ALA A 107 -9.28 -5.18 2.63
N GLY A 108 -8.33 -4.53 1.98
CA GLY A 108 -7.99 -4.76 0.58
C GLY A 108 -7.43 -6.16 0.32
N LEU A 109 -6.53 -6.65 1.18
CA LEU A 109 -6.00 -8.02 1.07
C LEU A 109 -7.11 -9.07 1.26
N GLN A 110 -7.98 -8.87 2.25
CA GLN A 110 -9.12 -9.77 2.48
C GLN A 110 -10.09 -9.76 1.28
N TRP A 111 -10.35 -8.59 0.72
CA TRP A 111 -11.27 -8.44 -0.41
C TRP A 111 -10.70 -9.02 -1.72
N LEU A 112 -9.42 -8.77 -2.01
CA LEU A 112 -8.71 -9.39 -3.15
C LEU A 112 -8.67 -10.91 -3.02
N GLY A 113 -8.36 -11.43 -1.83
CA GLY A 113 -8.32 -12.88 -1.59
C GLY A 113 -9.68 -13.57 -1.73
N SER A 114 -10.79 -12.84 -1.58
CA SER A 114 -12.14 -13.36 -1.80
C SER A 114 -12.58 -13.35 -3.27
N THR A 115 -11.85 -12.65 -4.15
CA THR A 115 -12.23 -12.49 -5.56
C THR A 115 -11.66 -13.65 -6.38
N THR A 116 -12.53 -14.48 -6.96
CA THR A 116 -12.11 -15.66 -7.75
C THR A 116 -11.98 -15.39 -9.24
N ASP A 117 -12.62 -14.33 -9.75
CA ASP A 117 -12.52 -13.91 -11.15
C ASP A 117 -11.32 -12.95 -11.33
N ILE A 118 -10.44 -13.27 -12.27
CA ILE A 118 -9.22 -12.51 -12.56
C ILE A 118 -9.54 -11.08 -13.03
N VAL A 119 -10.60 -10.91 -13.82
CA VAL A 119 -11.00 -9.60 -14.35
C VAL A 119 -11.53 -8.72 -13.22
N GLU A 120 -12.38 -9.29 -12.37
CA GLU A 120 -12.89 -8.59 -11.18
C GLU A 120 -11.75 -8.28 -10.20
N LEU A 121 -10.78 -9.19 -10.04
CA LEU A 121 -9.63 -9.01 -9.16
C LEU A 121 -8.77 -7.81 -9.59
N LEU A 122 -8.48 -7.70 -10.89
CA LEU A 122 -7.72 -6.57 -11.42
C LEU A 122 -8.51 -5.26 -11.25
N LEU A 123 -9.80 -5.26 -11.58
CA LEU A 123 -10.66 -4.08 -11.43
C LEU A 123 -10.72 -3.62 -9.97
N ASN A 124 -10.87 -4.56 -9.03
CA ASN A 124 -10.91 -4.31 -7.58
C ASN A 124 -9.58 -3.73 -7.08
N GLY A 125 -8.44 -4.28 -7.53
CA GLY A 125 -7.12 -3.76 -7.20
C GLY A 125 -6.90 -2.33 -7.70
N VAL A 126 -7.31 -2.02 -8.93
CA VAL A 126 -7.25 -0.65 -9.48
C VAL A 126 -8.17 0.30 -8.71
N ALA A 127 -9.38 -0.13 -8.36
CA ALA A 127 -10.31 0.67 -7.57
C ALA A 127 -9.76 1.01 -6.18
N LEU A 128 -9.14 0.04 -5.51
CA LEU A 128 -8.45 0.23 -4.23
C LEU A 128 -7.31 1.25 -4.35
N ALA A 129 -6.47 1.14 -5.38
CA ALA A 129 -5.41 2.12 -5.63
C ALA A 129 -5.98 3.53 -5.85
N TYR A 130 -7.07 3.63 -6.62
CA TYR A 130 -7.76 4.89 -6.86
C TYR A 130 -8.32 5.52 -5.58
N ILE A 131 -8.86 4.72 -4.64
CA ILE A 131 -9.35 5.21 -3.34
C ILE A 131 -8.22 5.90 -2.55
N MET A 132 -6.99 5.39 -2.61
CA MET A 132 -5.85 6.05 -1.94
C MET A 132 -5.45 7.36 -2.61
N ASP A 133 -5.55 7.45 -3.94
CA ASP A 133 -5.28 8.70 -4.66
C ASP A 133 -6.36 9.77 -4.40
N ILE A 134 -7.61 9.35 -4.16
CA ILE A 134 -8.71 10.28 -3.83
C ILE A 134 -8.48 11.00 -2.51
N ASP A 135 -7.91 10.35 -1.48
CA ASP A 135 -7.57 11.00 -0.20
C ASP A 135 -6.74 12.26 -0.43
N GLU A 136 -5.63 12.12 -1.15
CA GLU A 136 -4.71 13.21 -1.47
C GLU A 136 -5.40 14.32 -2.27
N LEU A 137 -6.20 13.97 -3.28
CA LEU A 137 -6.97 14.95 -4.06
C LEU A 137 -7.98 15.70 -3.19
N THR A 138 -8.65 14.99 -2.28
CA THR A 138 -9.62 15.57 -1.36
C THR A 138 -8.95 16.53 -0.41
N TYR A 139 -7.77 16.19 0.12
CA TYR A 139 -6.95 17.10 0.91
C TYR A 139 -6.58 18.36 0.12
N GLN A 140 -6.14 18.24 -1.13
CA GLN A 140 -5.77 19.40 -1.96
C GLN A 140 -6.94 20.36 -2.22
N VAL A 141 -8.17 19.84 -2.33
CA VAL A 141 -9.38 20.64 -2.57
C VAL A 141 -9.92 21.25 -1.28
N LEU A 142 -9.92 20.49 -0.18
CA LEU A 142 -10.48 20.94 1.10
C LEU A 142 -9.51 21.79 1.92
N ALA A 143 -8.20 21.68 1.68
CA ALA A 143 -7.19 22.44 2.42
C ALA A 143 -7.38 23.96 2.18
N PRO A 144 -7.50 24.78 3.23
CA PRO A 144 -7.70 26.22 3.09
C PRO A 144 -6.55 26.86 2.31
N THR A 145 -6.86 27.74 1.35
CA THR A 145 -5.86 28.42 0.49
C THR A 145 -4.78 29.17 1.28
N LYS A 146 -5.11 29.61 2.51
CA LYS A 146 -4.17 30.27 3.42
C LYS A 146 -3.08 29.31 3.91
N VAL A 147 -3.43 28.06 4.21
CA VAL A 147 -2.49 27.02 4.66
C VAL A 147 -1.59 26.60 3.51
N THR A 148 -2.14 26.39 2.31
CA THR A 148 -1.36 26.01 1.13
C THR A 148 -0.41 27.12 0.68
N THR A 149 -0.81 28.40 0.78
CA THR A 149 0.07 29.53 0.48
C THR A 149 1.20 29.67 1.50
N LEU A 150 0.93 29.41 2.78
CA LEU A 150 1.95 29.41 3.83
C LEU A 150 2.96 28.28 3.60
N ILE A 151 2.49 27.06 3.33
CA ILE A 151 3.32 25.89 3.03
C ILE A 151 4.21 26.15 1.81
N ARG A 152 3.67 26.72 0.73
CA ARG A 152 4.44 27.04 -0.49
C ARG A 152 5.55 28.08 -0.28
N ARG A 153 5.44 28.93 0.73
CA ARG A 153 6.45 29.95 1.07
C ARG A 153 7.46 29.47 2.11
N MET A 154 7.25 28.30 2.71
CA MET A 154 8.23 27.66 3.59
C MET A 154 9.26 26.92 2.74
N GLN A 155 10.54 27.05 3.10
CA GLN A 155 11.58 26.28 2.43
C GLN A 155 11.40 24.77 2.72
N PRO A 156 11.65 23.88 1.73
CA PRO A 156 11.54 22.45 1.92
C PRO A 156 12.52 21.98 3.00
N LEU A 157 12.02 21.21 3.96
CA LEU A 157 12.85 20.61 5.02
C LEU A 157 13.85 19.65 4.37
N ARG A 158 15.15 19.92 4.53
CA ARG A 158 16.21 19.03 4.06
C ARG A 158 16.29 17.80 4.95
N VAL A 159 16.02 16.63 4.37
CA VAL A 159 16.16 15.34 5.06
C VAL A 159 17.47 14.69 4.62
N ASP A 160 18.52 14.86 5.42
CA ASP A 160 19.77 14.16 5.18
C ASP A 160 19.65 12.70 5.64
N TRP A 161 19.62 11.78 4.68
CA TRP A 161 19.69 10.34 4.95
C TRP A 161 21.15 9.93 5.16
N PRO A 162 21.50 9.26 6.27
CA PRO A 162 22.81 8.64 6.38
C PRO A 162 22.90 7.54 5.31
N MET A 163 23.73 7.79 4.30
CA MET A 163 23.94 6.99 3.08
C MET A 163 24.48 5.56 3.35
N VAL A 164 24.68 5.18 4.62
CA VAL A 164 25.46 4.00 5.00
C VAL A 164 24.66 2.69 4.93
N LEU A 165 23.33 2.76 5.00
CA LEU A 165 22.42 1.63 4.76
C LEU A 165 21.12 2.18 4.15
N PRO A 166 20.51 1.52 3.15
CA PRO A 166 19.21 1.89 2.62
C PRO A 166 18.11 1.42 3.59
N VAL A 167 18.11 1.96 4.81
CA VAL A 167 17.12 1.64 5.88
C VAL A 167 15.70 1.83 5.35
N ARG A 168 15.51 2.81 4.44
CA ARG A 168 14.26 3.04 3.72
C ARG A 168 13.85 1.85 2.85
N SER A 169 14.79 1.26 2.11
CA SER A 169 14.53 0.08 1.26
C SER A 169 14.27 -1.16 2.12
N LEU A 170 15.11 -1.42 3.13
CA LEU A 170 14.93 -2.54 4.05
C LEU A 170 13.57 -2.49 4.76
N LEU A 171 13.16 -1.31 5.21
CA LEU A 171 11.94 -1.13 5.97
C LEU A 171 10.67 -1.19 5.11
N LEU A 172 10.80 -1.10 3.77
CA LEU A 172 9.71 -1.35 2.82
C LEU A 172 9.72 -2.80 2.31
N VAL A 173 10.91 -3.38 2.09
CA VAL A 173 11.08 -4.73 1.55
C VAL A 173 10.68 -5.81 2.57
N ILE A 174 11.06 -5.65 3.85
CA ILE A 174 10.72 -6.63 4.91
C ILE A 174 9.19 -6.81 5.03
N PRO A 175 8.38 -5.75 5.26
CA PRO A 175 6.94 -5.92 5.35
C PRO A 175 6.32 -6.39 4.04
N LEU A 176 6.86 -5.99 2.87
CA LEU A 176 6.41 -6.52 1.58
C LEU A 176 6.59 -8.05 1.51
N LEU A 177 7.76 -8.57 1.88
CA LEU A 177 8.03 -10.00 1.89
C LEU A 177 7.12 -10.74 2.87
N ILE A 178 6.86 -10.17 4.05
CA ILE A 178 5.93 -10.73 5.03
C ILE A 178 4.50 -10.78 4.44
N ILE A 179 4.03 -9.70 3.82
CA ILE A 179 2.70 -9.65 3.22
C ILE A 179 2.60 -10.64 2.06
N LEU A 180 3.62 -10.75 1.19
CA LEU A 180 3.65 -11.75 0.12
C LEU A 180 3.67 -13.19 0.65
N ALA A 181 4.38 -13.45 1.74
CA ALA A 181 4.37 -14.75 2.41
C ALA A 181 2.97 -15.06 2.99
N LEU A 182 2.31 -14.05 3.58
CA LEU A 182 0.93 -14.19 4.08
C LEU A 182 -0.05 -14.44 2.93
N VAL A 183 0.00 -13.65 1.85
CA VAL A 183 -0.83 -13.81 0.66
C VAL A 183 -0.63 -15.19 0.04
N THR A 184 0.62 -15.62 -0.16
CA THR A 184 0.90 -16.97 -0.65
C THR A 184 0.36 -18.02 0.30
N SER A 185 0.50 -17.89 1.63
CA SER A 185 -0.09 -18.87 2.56
C SER A 185 -1.63 -18.95 2.47
N ILE A 186 -2.30 -17.80 2.33
CA ILE A 186 -3.76 -17.69 2.21
C ILE A 186 -4.25 -18.24 0.86
N LEU A 187 -3.50 -18.06 -0.23
CA LEU A 187 -3.87 -18.54 -1.58
C LEU A 187 -3.44 -19.98 -1.86
N VAL A 188 -2.30 -20.40 -1.30
CA VAL A 188 -1.73 -21.74 -1.54
C VAL A 188 -2.57 -22.79 -0.82
N GLN A 189 -2.99 -22.57 0.43
CA GLN A 189 -3.82 -23.54 1.16
C GLN A 189 -5.13 -23.94 0.45
N PRO A 190 -5.97 -23.01 -0.04
CA PRO A 190 -7.22 -23.36 -0.71
C PRO A 190 -6.97 -24.02 -2.08
N THR A 191 -5.94 -23.57 -2.81
CA THR A 191 -5.63 -24.16 -4.13
C THR A 191 -5.15 -25.61 -3.99
N LEU A 192 -4.30 -25.90 -3.00
CA LEU A 192 -3.77 -27.25 -2.77
C LEU A 192 -4.87 -28.23 -2.35
N SER A 193 -5.80 -27.80 -1.50
CA SER A 193 -6.92 -28.64 -1.07
C SER A 193 -7.91 -28.92 -2.22
N GLY A 194 -8.19 -27.93 -3.08
CA GLY A 194 -9.03 -28.12 -4.26
C GLY A 194 -8.45 -29.12 -5.27
N VAL A 195 -7.15 -29.03 -5.58
CA VAL A 195 -6.49 -29.93 -6.53
C VAL A 195 -6.48 -31.38 -6.00
N VAL A 196 -6.21 -31.58 -4.70
CA VAL A 196 -6.22 -32.92 -4.09
C VAL A 196 -7.62 -33.55 -4.13
N ALA A 197 -8.67 -32.76 -3.86
CA ALA A 197 -10.05 -33.25 -3.89
C ALA A 197 -10.49 -33.68 -5.30
N VAL A 198 -10.14 -32.89 -6.33
CA VAL A 198 -10.46 -33.22 -7.74
C VAL A 198 -9.70 -34.46 -8.20
N GLN A 199 -8.42 -34.60 -7.82
CA GLN A 199 -7.64 -35.78 -8.14
C GLN A 199 -8.25 -37.05 -7.51
N GLN A 200 -8.74 -36.97 -6.27
CA GLN A 200 -9.41 -38.10 -5.62
C GLN A 200 -10.74 -38.48 -6.32
N ALA A 201 -11.52 -37.49 -6.77
CA ALA A 201 -12.78 -37.74 -7.47
C ALA A 201 -12.60 -38.31 -8.89
N LEU A 202 -11.47 -38.05 -9.55
CA LEU A 202 -11.14 -38.63 -10.86
C LEU A 202 -10.54 -40.03 -10.76
N CYS A 203 -9.95 -40.39 -9.62
CA CYS A 203 -9.39 -41.72 -9.37
C CYS A 203 -10.41 -42.71 -8.76
N SER A 204 -11.65 -42.28 -8.51
CA SER A 204 -12.78 -43.11 -8.08
C SER A 204 -13.75 -43.36 -9.23
#